data_AF-A0A2K2TPY0-F1
#
_entry.id   AF-A0A2K2TPY0-F1
#
_cell.length_a   1.000
_cell.length_b   1.000
_cell.length_c   1.000
_cell.angle_alpha   90.00
_cell.angle_beta   90.00
_cell.angle_gamma   90.00
#
_symmetry.space_group_name_H-M   'P 1'
#
loop_
_entity.id
_entity.type
_entity.pdbx_description
1 polymer ?
#
loop_
_entity_poly.entity_id
_entity_poly.type
_entity_poly.pdbx_seq_one_letter_code
_entity_poly.pdbx_strand_id
1 'polypeptide(L)'
;MGMTAKTMPQADSLTLDRDHYYRQVLCGYYDFDCVVNEGITRKAKFYIPENSVYNQPTIFVMIPGGWDPYEFLTESGWKDQADEEGLYIVLMEPENGGNWGSREDEAAYINKLRENVGCRPLFCPFPSNFYAAAYHDAADILTYQSLYNPKGWAAVCLIGTEGLSKEEETRLCEMESPVKGVGMNEIQMPVWIIREEKTEKTERLIAYYKHADHSEEIGRKTEYADMEYLPQQGGTIDEHWCAKVLVSEKNWTECMGKEFCKKVYDHLFCGVWRYAGNENGALRYNQNIYERGFQKFSANVPGGYEEGGSDYYNRIWWVYAPKSVDKEKPAPAVFLFHGAGGSGDEIADRSGWAKVAEENGIILICPSASNDNVARRAGHVMTNAMFRSRWNTADARKEFPSDMVFLDYLYQWLIENYCVDTSRIYASGQSSGGMMTWGCAAYRPDYFAAVAPVSAKDINKMDEPLPPVKGSIVPIMANLGMEDRIFPGGFSTEEAKKLIDYWCETYHLDKNWSSYTFMGNGKNCSYEDGNFIHYLFKTEEGIVLLHLVETRTKTHAIWPSECRMIWDEWFTKFRKDVSNGTLYYEGKKVEIAQAAD
;
A
#
# COMPACT_ATOMS: atom_id res chain seq x y z
N MET A 1 -6.77 30.22 -24.29
CA MET A 1 -5.31 30.24 -24.59
C MET A 1 -4.70 29.16 -23.72
N GLY A 2 -4.50 27.97 -24.28
CA GLY A 2 -3.93 26.83 -23.57
C GLY A 2 -2.59 27.14 -22.92
N MET A 3 -2.35 26.57 -21.73
CA MET A 3 -1.08 26.65 -21.04
C MET A 3 -0.12 25.62 -21.62
N THR A 4 1.09 26.04 -21.97
CA THR A 4 2.14 25.09 -22.38
C THR A 4 2.61 24.27 -21.18
N ALA A 5 2.60 22.95 -21.33
CA ALA A 5 3.14 22.04 -20.34
C ALA A 5 4.65 22.26 -20.14
N LYS A 6 5.11 22.17 -18.89
CA LYS A 6 6.53 22.27 -18.55
C LYS A 6 7.22 20.93 -18.83
N THR A 7 8.51 20.96 -19.16
CA THR A 7 9.33 19.75 -19.15
C THR A 7 9.62 19.33 -17.71
N MET A 8 9.54 18.03 -17.43
CA MET A 8 9.94 17.48 -16.14
C MET A 8 11.43 17.77 -15.87
N PRO A 9 11.83 18.17 -14.65
CA PRO A 9 13.22 18.42 -14.34
C PRO A 9 14.05 17.13 -14.34
N GLN A 10 15.38 17.27 -14.39
CA GLN A 10 16.26 16.11 -14.25
C GLN A 10 16.22 15.58 -12.81
N ALA A 11 16.19 14.26 -12.66
CA ALA A 11 16.03 13.63 -11.34
C ALA A 11 17.16 13.94 -10.35
N ASP A 12 18.38 14.13 -10.86
CA ASP A 12 19.60 14.48 -10.10
C ASP A 12 19.70 15.97 -9.75
N SER A 13 18.84 16.83 -10.33
CA SER A 13 18.77 18.25 -10.00
C SER A 13 17.95 18.55 -8.74
N LEU A 14 17.25 17.55 -8.21
CA LEU A 14 16.40 17.71 -7.03
C LEU A 14 17.24 17.72 -5.75
N THR A 15 16.81 18.56 -4.80
CA THR A 15 17.45 18.68 -3.49
C THR A 15 16.45 18.38 -2.39
N LEU A 16 16.92 17.67 -1.37
CA LEU A 16 16.16 17.38 -0.18
C LEU A 16 16.14 18.59 0.77
N ASP A 17 14.95 18.95 1.26
CA ASP A 17 14.76 19.96 2.31
C ASP A 17 14.49 19.23 3.63
N ARG A 18 15.41 19.37 4.58
CA ARG A 18 15.36 18.66 5.87
C ARG A 18 14.23 19.17 6.78
N ASP A 19 13.80 20.42 6.63
CA ASP A 19 12.69 21.00 7.40
C ASP A 19 11.32 20.61 6.80
N HIS A 20 11.29 20.29 5.50
CA HIS A 20 10.11 19.85 4.78
C HIS A 20 10.31 18.47 4.15
N TYR A 21 10.78 17.51 4.95
CA TYR A 21 11.35 16.23 4.49
C TYR A 21 10.43 15.35 3.64
N TYR A 22 9.11 15.55 3.73
CA TYR A 22 8.07 14.77 3.05
C TYR A 22 7.21 15.59 2.07
N ARG A 23 7.62 16.82 1.71
CA ARG A 23 6.83 17.66 0.79
C ARG A 23 6.93 17.17 -0.66
N GLN A 24 5.87 17.38 -1.44
CA GLN A 24 5.96 17.30 -2.90
C GLN A 24 6.77 18.50 -3.41
N VAL A 25 7.83 18.23 -4.19
CA VAL A 25 8.70 19.29 -4.72
C VAL A 25 8.30 19.74 -6.12
N LEU A 26 7.56 18.92 -6.88
CA LEU A 26 7.03 19.29 -8.18
C LEU A 26 5.56 19.72 -8.09
N CYS A 27 5.25 20.93 -8.55
CA CYS A 27 3.88 21.41 -8.73
C CYS A 27 3.69 22.07 -10.09
N GLY A 28 2.46 22.05 -10.59
CA GLY A 28 2.06 22.60 -11.88
C GLY A 28 1.77 21.54 -12.94
N TYR A 29 1.81 21.98 -14.20
CA TYR A 29 1.39 21.22 -15.38
C TYR A 29 2.61 20.80 -16.22
N TYR A 30 2.77 19.49 -16.49
CA TYR A 30 3.97 18.90 -17.09
C TYR A 30 3.68 17.94 -18.23
N ASP A 31 4.63 17.88 -19.18
CA ASP A 31 4.70 16.85 -20.21
C ASP A 31 5.34 15.56 -19.66
N PHE A 32 4.79 14.42 -20.08
CA PHE A 32 5.36 13.11 -19.76
C PHE A 32 5.39 12.20 -20.99
N ASP A 33 6.59 11.71 -21.31
CA ASP A 33 6.81 10.72 -22.36
C ASP A 33 6.69 9.31 -21.77
N CYS A 34 5.68 8.57 -22.25
CA CYS A 34 5.44 7.18 -21.89
C CYS A 34 5.95 6.26 -23.00
N VAL A 35 7.13 5.66 -22.79
CA VAL A 35 7.67 4.60 -23.67
C VAL A 35 6.78 3.36 -23.54
N VAL A 36 5.95 3.09 -24.55
CA VAL A 36 4.99 1.97 -24.57
C VAL A 36 5.72 0.66 -24.85
N ASN A 37 6.53 0.64 -25.91
CA ASN A 37 7.44 -0.44 -26.30
C ASN A 37 8.57 0.12 -27.18
N GLU A 38 9.46 -0.73 -27.69
CA GLU A 38 10.58 -0.30 -28.52
C GLU A 38 10.10 0.47 -29.77
N GLY A 39 10.48 1.75 -29.86
CA GLY A 39 10.11 2.63 -30.96
C GLY A 39 8.75 3.33 -30.82
N ILE A 40 7.92 3.01 -29.81
CA ILE A 40 6.62 3.66 -29.58
C ILE A 40 6.64 4.43 -28.26
N THR A 41 6.49 5.75 -28.35
CA THR A 41 6.36 6.65 -27.19
C THR A 41 5.09 7.47 -27.34
N ARG A 42 4.23 7.43 -26.32
CA ARG A 42 2.99 8.21 -26.24
C ARG A 42 3.17 9.35 -25.25
N LYS A 43 2.42 10.44 -25.44
CA LYS A 43 2.42 11.58 -24.52
C LYS A 43 1.26 11.51 -23.56
N ALA A 44 1.53 11.87 -22.31
CA ALA A 44 0.56 12.18 -21.28
C ALA A 44 0.90 13.54 -20.66
N LYS A 45 -0.04 14.08 -19.88
CA LYS A 45 0.19 15.30 -19.11
C LYS A 45 -0.07 15.04 -17.64
N PHE A 46 0.70 15.69 -16.77
CA PHE A 46 0.49 15.64 -15.33
C PHE A 46 0.08 17.00 -14.81
N TYR A 47 -0.85 17.03 -13.88
CA TYR A 47 -1.14 18.20 -13.05
C TYR A 47 -0.97 17.85 -11.58
N ILE A 48 -0.11 18.60 -10.91
CA ILE A 48 0.21 18.43 -9.49
C ILE A 48 -0.11 19.74 -8.77
N PRO A 49 -1.12 19.77 -7.88
CA PRO A 49 -1.49 20.97 -7.14
C PRO A 49 -0.34 21.54 -6.30
N GLU A 50 -0.44 22.84 -6.01
CA GLU A 50 0.41 23.44 -4.99
C GLU A 50 0.11 22.85 -3.61
N ASN A 51 1.11 22.74 -2.74
CA ASN A 51 1.00 22.18 -1.39
C ASN A 51 0.62 20.69 -1.28
N SER A 52 0.57 19.93 -2.37
CA SER A 52 0.43 18.49 -2.28
C SER A 52 1.51 17.86 -1.40
N VAL A 53 1.15 16.81 -0.68
CA VAL A 53 2.11 15.97 0.06
C VAL A 53 2.28 14.63 -0.65
N TYR A 54 3.00 13.68 -0.07
CA TYR A 54 3.17 12.36 -0.67
C TYR A 54 1.89 11.50 -0.61
N ASN A 55 1.82 10.48 -1.46
CA ASN A 55 0.81 9.44 -1.51
C ASN A 55 -0.64 9.92 -1.72
N GLN A 56 -0.81 11.01 -2.48
CA GLN A 56 -2.14 11.55 -2.79
C GLN A 56 -2.91 10.66 -3.79
N PRO A 57 -4.25 10.63 -3.71
CA PRO A 57 -5.11 10.06 -4.75
C PRO A 57 -4.71 10.54 -6.14
N THR A 58 -4.69 9.62 -7.11
CA THR A 58 -4.30 9.92 -8.49
C THR A 58 -5.44 9.58 -9.44
N ILE A 59 -5.93 10.58 -10.17
CA ILE A 59 -7.02 10.43 -11.13
C ILE A 59 -6.47 10.46 -12.55
N PHE A 60 -6.68 9.36 -13.25
CA PHE A 60 -6.36 9.16 -14.65
C PHE A 60 -7.56 9.63 -15.48
N VAL A 61 -7.41 10.75 -16.18
CA VAL A 61 -8.47 11.37 -16.97
C VAL A 61 -8.20 11.13 -18.46
N MET A 62 -9.03 10.32 -19.12
CA MET A 62 -8.97 10.16 -20.58
C MET A 62 -9.85 11.22 -21.23
N ILE A 63 -9.22 12.11 -22.00
CA ILE A 63 -9.91 13.25 -22.62
C ILE A 63 -10.59 12.82 -23.94
N PRO A 64 -11.70 13.46 -24.35
CA PRO A 64 -12.30 13.21 -25.67
C PRO A 64 -11.33 13.54 -26.81
N GLY A 65 -11.47 12.84 -27.93
CA GLY A 65 -10.68 13.12 -29.14
C GLY A 65 -10.78 14.59 -29.59
N GLY A 66 -9.67 15.15 -30.05
CA GLY A 66 -9.60 16.52 -30.57
C GLY A 66 -9.59 17.66 -29.53
N TRP A 67 -9.60 17.36 -28.23
CA TRP A 67 -9.44 18.38 -27.18
C TRP A 67 -7.97 18.70 -26.88
N ASP A 68 -7.68 19.97 -26.60
CA ASP A 68 -6.43 20.33 -25.93
C ASP A 68 -6.46 19.84 -24.47
N PRO A 69 -5.43 19.12 -23.98
CA PRO A 69 -5.48 18.55 -22.64
C PRO A 69 -5.58 19.60 -21.52
N TYR A 70 -5.02 20.80 -21.68
CA TYR A 70 -5.09 21.83 -20.65
C TYR A 70 -6.46 22.52 -20.64
N GLU A 71 -6.99 22.85 -21.83
CA GLU A 71 -8.34 23.39 -21.95
C GLU A 71 -9.35 22.41 -21.33
N PHE A 72 -9.25 21.11 -21.67
CA PHE A 72 -10.10 20.09 -21.06
C PHE A 72 -9.91 19.99 -19.54
N LEU A 73 -8.69 19.96 -19.03
CA LEU A 73 -8.40 19.93 -17.59
C LEU A 73 -9.10 21.08 -16.83
N THR A 74 -9.13 22.27 -17.42
CA THR A 74 -9.78 23.44 -16.81
C THR A 74 -11.30 23.42 -16.96
N GLU A 75 -11.82 23.15 -18.16
CA GLU A 75 -13.26 23.21 -18.43
C GLU A 75 -14.03 22.04 -17.82
N SER A 76 -13.40 20.86 -17.73
CA SER A 76 -13.99 19.71 -17.05
C SER A 76 -14.15 19.92 -15.55
N GLY A 77 -13.38 20.83 -14.93
CA GLY A 77 -13.37 21.05 -13.48
C GLY A 77 -12.41 20.16 -12.70
N TRP A 78 -11.68 19.25 -13.35
CA TRP A 78 -10.69 18.39 -12.68
C TRP A 78 -9.55 19.17 -12.07
N LYS A 79 -9.14 20.30 -12.65
CA LYS A 79 -8.14 21.19 -12.04
C LYS A 79 -8.61 21.72 -10.69
N ASP A 80 -9.83 22.23 -10.62
CA ASP A 80 -10.38 22.81 -9.40
C ASP A 80 -10.54 21.75 -8.32
N GLN A 81 -11.00 20.55 -8.70
CA GLN A 81 -11.11 19.42 -7.78
C GLN A 81 -9.73 18.96 -7.27
N ALA A 82 -8.73 18.96 -8.15
CA ALA A 82 -7.35 18.64 -7.77
C ALA A 82 -6.77 19.67 -6.79
N ASP A 83 -7.00 20.97 -7.03
CA ASP A 83 -6.54 22.03 -6.15
C ASP A 83 -7.22 22.01 -4.78
N GLU A 84 -8.51 21.65 -4.71
CA GLU A 84 -9.26 21.57 -3.46
C GLU A 84 -8.86 20.36 -2.60
N GLU A 85 -8.73 19.18 -3.22
CA GLU A 85 -8.52 17.92 -2.51
C GLU A 85 -7.05 17.43 -2.54
N GLY A 86 -6.15 18.18 -3.19
CA GLY A 86 -4.74 17.82 -3.32
C GLY A 86 -4.44 16.65 -4.27
N LEU A 87 -5.33 16.38 -5.23
CA LEU A 87 -5.27 15.21 -6.12
C LEU A 87 -4.21 15.36 -7.20
N TYR A 88 -3.55 14.26 -7.56
CA TYR A 88 -2.74 14.23 -8.77
C TYR A 88 -3.62 13.87 -9.97
N ILE A 89 -3.47 14.62 -11.07
CA ILE A 89 -4.18 14.31 -12.32
C ILE A 89 -3.19 13.81 -13.37
N VAL A 90 -3.51 12.69 -13.99
CA VAL A 90 -2.83 12.14 -15.16
C VAL A 90 -3.78 12.24 -16.34
N LEU A 91 -3.55 13.18 -17.24
CA LEU A 91 -4.32 13.34 -18.48
C LEU A 91 -3.75 12.43 -19.55
N MET A 92 -4.60 11.56 -20.08
CA MET A 92 -4.30 10.70 -21.20
C MET A 92 -4.93 11.28 -22.46
N GLU A 93 -4.10 11.46 -23.48
CA GLU A 93 -4.50 11.97 -24.80
C GLU A 93 -4.31 10.90 -25.90
N PRO A 94 -5.13 10.94 -26.96
CA PRO A 94 -4.92 10.12 -28.14
C PRO A 94 -3.59 10.49 -28.82
N GLU A 95 -3.07 9.57 -29.63
CA GLU A 95 -1.81 9.81 -30.35
C GLU A 95 -1.94 11.07 -31.22
N ASN A 96 -0.96 11.97 -31.10
CA ASN A 96 -0.93 13.26 -31.81
C ASN A 96 -2.16 14.17 -31.58
N GLY A 97 -2.91 13.99 -30.49
CA GLY A 97 -4.09 14.80 -30.17
C GLY A 97 -5.27 14.58 -31.13
N GLY A 98 -5.26 13.47 -31.88
CA GLY A 98 -6.30 13.12 -32.85
C GLY A 98 -7.48 12.39 -32.22
N ASN A 99 -7.92 11.31 -32.85
CA ASN A 99 -8.94 10.40 -32.31
C ASN A 99 -8.26 9.22 -31.62
N TRP A 100 -8.94 8.62 -30.65
CA TRP A 100 -8.47 7.39 -30.04
C TRP A 100 -8.46 6.22 -31.04
N GLY A 101 -7.47 5.33 -30.90
CA GLY A 101 -7.43 4.06 -31.62
C GLY A 101 -8.47 3.06 -31.12
N SER A 102 -8.34 1.79 -31.54
CA SER A 102 -9.18 0.73 -30.97
C SER A 102 -8.89 0.56 -29.48
N ARG A 103 -9.89 0.15 -28.71
CA ARG A 103 -9.75 -0.14 -27.27
C ARG A 103 -8.67 -1.19 -26.97
N GLU A 104 -8.47 -2.16 -27.86
CA GLU A 104 -7.41 -3.16 -27.74
C GLU A 104 -6.02 -2.55 -27.99
N ASP A 105 -5.88 -1.66 -28.98
CA ASP A 105 -4.59 -1.01 -29.29
C ASP A 105 -4.17 -0.02 -28.18
N GLU A 106 -5.13 0.72 -27.65
CA GLU A 106 -4.89 1.74 -26.61
C GLU A 106 -4.61 1.12 -25.23
N ALA A 107 -5.01 -0.14 -25.03
CA ALA A 107 -4.78 -0.86 -23.76
C ALA A 107 -3.29 -0.94 -23.37
N ALA A 108 -2.39 -1.09 -24.35
CA ALA A 108 -0.95 -1.16 -24.09
C ALA A 108 -0.40 0.18 -23.55
N TYR A 109 -0.85 1.29 -24.11
CA TYR A 109 -0.47 2.63 -23.67
C TYR A 109 -0.95 2.87 -22.22
N ILE A 110 -2.22 2.60 -21.93
CA ILE A 110 -2.79 2.83 -20.60
C ILE A 110 -2.09 1.99 -19.53
N ASN A 111 -1.87 0.70 -19.81
CA ASN A 111 -1.15 -0.18 -18.91
C ASN A 111 0.26 0.33 -18.61
N LYS A 112 1.00 0.72 -19.65
CA LYS A 112 2.37 1.20 -19.47
C LYS A 112 2.43 2.55 -18.76
N LEU A 113 1.50 3.47 -19.05
CA LEU A 113 1.44 4.75 -18.36
C LEU A 113 1.14 4.55 -16.87
N ARG A 114 0.17 3.71 -16.52
CA ARG A 114 -0.14 3.37 -15.14
C ARG A 114 1.07 2.77 -14.41
N GLU A 115 1.78 1.84 -15.04
CA GLU A 115 3.03 1.27 -14.50
C GLU A 115 4.10 2.34 -14.27
N ASN A 116 4.30 3.24 -15.25
CA ASN A 116 5.27 4.33 -15.16
C ASN A 116 4.90 5.33 -14.07
N VAL A 117 3.63 5.70 -13.93
CA VAL A 117 3.13 6.54 -12.83
C VAL A 117 3.34 5.83 -11.48
N GLY A 118 3.06 4.52 -11.41
CA GLY A 118 3.36 3.69 -10.23
C GLY A 118 4.84 3.63 -9.87
N CYS A 119 5.75 3.88 -10.82
CA CYS A 119 7.18 4.02 -10.56
C CYS A 119 7.58 5.37 -9.93
N ARG A 120 6.62 6.29 -9.80
CA ARG A 120 6.74 7.62 -9.18
C ARG A 120 7.64 8.57 -9.99
N PRO A 121 7.18 9.04 -11.16
CA PRO A 121 7.98 9.88 -12.06
C PRO A 121 8.05 11.31 -11.52
N LEU A 122 8.90 11.52 -10.51
CA LEU A 122 9.13 12.79 -9.82
C LEU A 122 7.94 13.41 -9.07
N PHE A 123 6.87 12.64 -8.88
CA PHE A 123 5.84 12.89 -7.86
C PHE A 123 5.49 11.57 -7.18
N CYS A 124 4.72 11.58 -6.09
CA CYS A 124 4.58 10.44 -5.18
C CYS A 124 3.16 9.84 -5.16
N PRO A 125 2.68 9.24 -6.25
CA PRO A 125 1.36 8.63 -6.30
C PRO A 125 1.33 7.29 -5.54
N PHE A 126 0.14 6.82 -5.19
CA PHE A 126 -0.05 5.53 -4.51
C PHE A 126 -0.95 4.59 -5.33
N PRO A 127 -0.45 3.50 -5.93
CA PRO A 127 -1.23 2.68 -6.86
C PRO A 127 -2.58 2.16 -6.34
N SER A 128 -2.74 2.01 -5.02
CA SER A 128 -4.01 1.56 -4.43
C SER A 128 -5.14 2.58 -4.49
N ASN A 129 -4.86 3.84 -4.83
CA ASN A 129 -5.85 4.90 -5.02
C ASN A 129 -5.76 5.51 -6.43
N PHE A 130 -5.49 4.65 -7.42
CA PHE A 130 -5.60 5.02 -8.83
C PHE A 130 -7.05 4.90 -9.28
N TYR A 131 -7.63 6.04 -9.61
CA TYR A 131 -8.98 6.14 -10.15
C TYR A 131 -8.89 6.55 -11.62
N ALA A 132 -9.93 6.28 -12.40
CA ALA A 132 -9.98 6.75 -13.78
C ALA A 132 -11.35 7.31 -14.15
N ALA A 133 -11.35 8.36 -14.97
CA ALA A 133 -12.54 8.90 -15.60
C ALA A 133 -12.26 9.04 -17.11
N ALA A 134 -13.19 8.60 -17.95
CA ALA A 134 -13.04 8.69 -19.39
C ALA A 134 -14.30 9.27 -20.02
N TYR A 135 -14.08 10.17 -20.99
CA TYR A 135 -15.13 10.96 -21.62
C TYR A 135 -15.32 10.57 -23.08
N HIS A 136 -16.59 10.47 -23.49
CA HIS A 136 -17.03 10.28 -24.87
C HIS A 136 -16.35 9.06 -25.53
N ASP A 137 -15.64 9.26 -26.64
CA ASP A 137 -14.96 8.23 -27.42
C ASP A 137 -13.85 7.51 -26.64
N ALA A 138 -13.33 8.12 -25.57
CA ALA A 138 -12.40 7.47 -24.67
C ALA A 138 -13.06 6.50 -23.67
N ALA A 139 -14.37 6.64 -23.42
CA ALA A 139 -15.08 5.91 -22.38
C ALA A 139 -15.05 4.39 -22.60
N ASP A 140 -15.19 3.94 -23.85
CA ASP A 140 -15.17 2.51 -24.17
C ASP A 140 -13.79 1.85 -24.02
N ILE A 141 -12.73 2.64 -24.08
CA ILE A 141 -11.37 2.17 -23.81
C ILE A 141 -11.20 1.93 -22.31
N LEU A 142 -11.72 2.84 -21.47
CA LEU A 142 -11.73 2.64 -20.02
C LEU A 142 -12.69 1.52 -19.61
N THR A 143 -13.83 1.37 -20.29
CA THR A 143 -14.73 0.21 -20.12
C THR A 143 -13.94 -1.06 -20.35
N TYR A 144 -13.24 -1.19 -21.49
CA TYR A 144 -12.38 -2.34 -21.77
C TYR A 144 -11.30 -2.56 -20.68
N GLN A 145 -10.59 -1.50 -20.27
CA GLN A 145 -9.56 -1.58 -19.23
C GLN A 145 -10.10 -2.08 -17.89
N SER A 146 -11.27 -1.58 -17.48
CA SER A 146 -11.86 -1.96 -16.19
C SER A 146 -12.40 -3.39 -16.20
N LEU A 147 -12.82 -3.92 -17.36
CA LEU A 147 -13.29 -5.30 -17.52
C LEU A 147 -12.13 -6.31 -17.60
N TYR A 148 -11.07 -5.99 -18.36
CA TYR A 148 -9.95 -6.92 -18.61
C TYR A 148 -8.74 -6.72 -17.69
N ASN A 149 -8.67 -5.60 -16.98
CA ASN A 149 -7.64 -5.31 -15.99
C ASN A 149 -8.20 -4.57 -14.75
N PRO A 150 -9.18 -5.16 -14.05
CA PRO A 150 -9.83 -4.50 -12.92
C PRO A 150 -8.87 -4.20 -11.75
N LYS A 151 -7.81 -5.01 -11.58
CA LYS A 151 -6.75 -4.73 -10.61
C LYS A 151 -6.10 -3.35 -10.79
N GLY A 152 -6.12 -2.82 -12.01
CA GLY A 152 -5.49 -1.54 -12.34
C GLY A 152 -6.15 -0.32 -11.69
N TRP A 153 -7.39 -0.43 -11.19
CA TRP A 153 -8.19 0.72 -10.79
C TRP A 153 -8.94 0.48 -9.48
N ALA A 154 -8.91 1.45 -8.58
CA ALA A 154 -9.74 1.45 -7.39
C ALA A 154 -11.21 1.74 -7.70
N ALA A 155 -11.49 2.57 -8.70
CA ALA A 155 -12.82 2.82 -9.26
C ALA A 155 -12.72 3.51 -10.63
N VAL A 156 -13.78 3.43 -11.45
CA VAL A 156 -13.84 4.05 -12.78
C VAL A 156 -15.15 4.80 -13.06
N CYS A 157 -15.07 5.96 -13.70
CA CYS A 157 -16.23 6.72 -14.20
C CYS A 157 -16.25 6.69 -15.74
N LEU A 158 -17.31 6.13 -16.31
CA LEU A 158 -17.46 5.84 -17.73
C LEU A 158 -18.50 6.80 -18.32
N ILE A 159 -18.03 7.89 -18.93
CA ILE A 159 -18.89 9.01 -19.34
C ILE A 159 -19.15 8.94 -20.85
N GLY A 160 -20.32 8.42 -21.23
CA GLY A 160 -20.71 8.26 -22.64
C GLY A 160 -20.31 6.91 -23.25
N THR A 161 -20.17 5.85 -22.45
CA THR A 161 -19.83 4.50 -22.96
C THR A 161 -20.98 3.89 -23.76
N GLU A 162 -20.65 3.15 -24.82
CA GLU A 162 -21.60 2.36 -25.61
C GLU A 162 -22.11 1.11 -24.89
N GLY A 163 -21.44 0.67 -23.82
CA GLY A 163 -21.79 -0.51 -23.04
C GLY A 163 -21.07 -1.80 -23.48
N LEU A 164 -21.59 -2.94 -23.03
CA LEU A 164 -20.97 -4.26 -23.18
C LEU A 164 -21.66 -5.05 -24.30
N SER A 165 -20.91 -5.70 -25.20
CA SER A 165 -21.49 -6.62 -26.19
C SER A 165 -21.82 -7.99 -25.58
N LYS A 166 -22.66 -8.79 -26.25
CA LYS A 166 -23.05 -10.12 -25.75
C LYS A 166 -21.89 -11.11 -25.82
N GLU A 167 -21.13 -11.04 -26.91
CA GLU A 167 -19.95 -11.86 -27.17
C GLU A 167 -18.87 -11.61 -26.11
N GLU A 168 -18.67 -10.35 -25.72
CA GLU A 168 -17.71 -10.00 -24.66
C GLU A 168 -18.16 -10.41 -23.28
N GLU A 169 -19.44 -10.19 -22.92
CA GLU A 169 -19.99 -10.68 -21.66
C GLU A 169 -19.75 -12.19 -21.51
N THR A 170 -20.02 -12.95 -22.57
CA THR A 170 -19.81 -14.41 -22.58
C THR A 170 -18.34 -14.73 -22.33
N ARG A 171 -17.43 -14.05 -23.05
CA ARG A 171 -15.99 -14.23 -22.88
C ARG A 171 -15.51 -13.88 -21.48
N LEU A 172 -16.01 -12.80 -20.88
CA LEU A 172 -15.60 -12.36 -19.54
C LEU A 172 -16.10 -13.30 -18.44
N CYS A 173 -17.31 -13.85 -18.59
CA CYS A 173 -17.87 -14.84 -17.66
C CYS A 173 -17.13 -16.19 -17.72
N GLU A 174 -16.48 -16.52 -18.84
CA GLU A 174 -15.69 -17.74 -19.00
C GLU A 174 -14.20 -17.54 -18.71
N MET A 175 -13.74 -16.29 -18.61
CA MET A 175 -12.33 -15.96 -18.41
C MET A 175 -11.96 -16.04 -16.93
N GLU A 176 -11.02 -16.92 -16.60
CA GLU A 176 -10.40 -16.98 -15.28
C GLU A 176 -9.48 -15.76 -15.06
N SER A 177 -9.49 -15.23 -13.85
CA SER A 177 -8.56 -14.20 -13.39
C SER A 177 -7.18 -14.77 -13.07
N PRO A 178 -6.17 -13.92 -12.79
CA PRO A 178 -4.88 -14.37 -12.26
C PRO A 178 -4.97 -15.18 -10.96
N VAL A 179 -6.06 -15.06 -10.19
CA VAL A 179 -6.30 -15.90 -9.01
C VAL A 179 -7.09 -17.13 -9.44
N LYS A 180 -6.46 -18.29 -9.30
CA LYS A 180 -7.05 -19.57 -9.72
C LYS A 180 -8.40 -19.83 -9.05
N GLY A 181 -9.40 -20.20 -9.84
CA GLY A 181 -10.77 -20.49 -9.44
C GLY A 181 -11.67 -19.27 -9.36
N VAL A 182 -11.19 -18.07 -9.69
CA VAL A 182 -11.96 -16.81 -9.67
C VAL A 182 -12.11 -16.29 -11.09
N GLY A 183 -13.32 -16.06 -11.56
CA GLY A 183 -13.63 -15.47 -12.86
C GLY A 183 -13.40 -13.95 -12.89
N MET A 184 -13.19 -13.38 -14.08
CA MET A 184 -13.07 -11.94 -14.26
C MET A 184 -14.34 -11.18 -13.83
N ASN A 185 -15.51 -11.80 -14.03
CA ASN A 185 -16.82 -11.30 -13.60
C ASN A 185 -17.06 -11.38 -12.08
N GLU A 186 -16.08 -11.84 -11.29
CA GLU A 186 -16.16 -11.89 -9.82
C GLU A 186 -15.22 -10.85 -9.17
N ILE A 187 -14.52 -10.03 -9.95
CA ILE A 187 -13.61 -9.00 -9.44
C ILE A 187 -14.37 -7.68 -9.31
N GLN A 188 -14.59 -7.24 -8.07
CA GLN A 188 -15.25 -5.97 -7.76
C GLN A 188 -14.58 -4.77 -8.44
N MET A 189 -15.37 -3.85 -8.97
CA MET A 189 -14.97 -2.60 -9.62
C MET A 189 -16.03 -1.52 -9.39
N PRO A 190 -15.85 -0.63 -8.38
CA PRO A 190 -16.75 0.49 -8.22
C PRO A 190 -16.80 1.32 -9.50
N VAL A 191 -18.00 1.54 -10.01
CA VAL A 191 -18.20 2.12 -11.33
C VAL A 191 -19.35 3.14 -11.34
N TRP A 192 -19.17 4.22 -12.08
CA TRP A 192 -20.27 5.10 -12.46
C TRP A 192 -20.42 5.12 -13.98
N ILE A 193 -21.52 4.55 -14.45
CA ILE A 193 -21.89 4.46 -15.86
C ILE A 193 -22.81 5.65 -16.19
N ILE A 194 -22.34 6.55 -17.03
CA ILE A 194 -23.15 7.64 -17.56
C ILE A 194 -23.39 7.36 -19.04
N ARG A 195 -24.67 7.27 -19.40
CA ARG A 195 -25.12 6.97 -20.76
C ARG A 195 -26.09 8.04 -21.23
N GLU A 196 -26.11 8.32 -22.52
CA GLU A 196 -27.09 9.27 -23.07
C GLU A 196 -28.47 8.62 -23.20
N GLU A 197 -28.48 7.35 -23.60
CA GLU A 197 -29.70 6.57 -23.81
C GLU A 197 -29.58 5.18 -23.20
N LYS A 198 -30.71 4.65 -22.74
CA LYS A 198 -30.82 3.26 -22.32
C LYS A 198 -30.78 2.34 -23.53
N THR A 199 -29.78 1.45 -23.57
CA THR A 199 -29.57 0.46 -24.64
C THR A 199 -29.37 -0.93 -24.05
N GLU A 200 -29.56 -1.99 -24.85
CA GLU A 200 -29.27 -3.36 -24.41
C GLU A 200 -27.81 -3.55 -23.97
N LYS A 201 -26.86 -2.87 -24.64
CA LYS A 201 -25.44 -2.93 -24.29
C LYS A 201 -25.14 -2.28 -22.94
N THR A 202 -25.72 -1.10 -22.67
CA THR A 202 -25.50 -0.40 -21.39
C THR A 202 -26.19 -1.13 -20.23
N GLU A 203 -27.37 -1.70 -20.45
CA GLU A 203 -28.03 -2.55 -19.45
C GLU A 203 -27.22 -3.83 -19.14
N ARG A 204 -26.60 -4.44 -20.16
CA ARG A 204 -25.70 -5.58 -19.98
C ARG A 204 -24.46 -5.20 -19.16
N LEU A 205 -23.86 -4.04 -19.43
CA LEU A 205 -22.73 -3.54 -18.66
C LEU A 205 -23.10 -3.32 -17.19
N ILE A 206 -24.26 -2.70 -16.93
CA ILE A 206 -24.78 -2.51 -15.56
C ILE A 206 -24.98 -3.87 -14.87
N ALA A 207 -25.59 -4.85 -15.55
CA ALA A 207 -25.80 -6.18 -15.00
C ALA A 207 -24.49 -6.90 -14.67
N TYR A 208 -23.48 -6.79 -15.53
CA TYR A 208 -22.14 -7.33 -15.31
C TYR A 208 -21.52 -6.79 -14.01
N TYR A 209 -21.46 -5.46 -13.84
CA TYR A 209 -20.88 -4.90 -12.62
C TYR A 209 -21.74 -5.15 -11.40
N LYS A 210 -23.07 -5.15 -11.51
CA LYS A 210 -23.93 -5.53 -10.38
C LYS A 210 -23.60 -6.93 -9.86
N HIS A 211 -23.30 -7.87 -10.76
CA HIS A 211 -22.87 -9.21 -10.39
C HIS A 211 -21.48 -9.20 -9.73
N ALA A 212 -20.49 -8.58 -10.38
CA ALA A 212 -19.12 -8.50 -9.88
C ALA A 212 -19.00 -7.77 -8.53
N ASP A 213 -19.82 -6.75 -8.30
CA ASP A 213 -19.81 -5.88 -7.12
C ASP A 213 -20.73 -6.39 -6.00
N HIS A 214 -21.31 -7.58 -6.14
CA HIS A 214 -22.26 -8.14 -5.18
C HIS A 214 -23.41 -7.18 -4.86
N SER A 215 -23.90 -6.44 -5.86
CA SER A 215 -24.89 -5.39 -5.67
C SER A 215 -26.21 -5.92 -5.10
N GLU A 216 -26.90 -5.07 -4.33
CA GLU A 216 -28.29 -5.26 -3.98
C GLU A 216 -29.16 -5.29 -5.26
N GLU A 217 -30.23 -6.08 -5.22
CA GLU A 217 -31.15 -6.21 -6.35
C GLU A 217 -31.85 -4.90 -6.69
N ILE A 218 -32.29 -4.19 -5.64
CA ILE A 218 -33.05 -2.94 -5.73
C ILE A 218 -32.10 -1.77 -5.55
N GLY A 219 -31.96 -0.95 -6.60
CA GLY A 219 -31.25 0.31 -6.52
C GLY A 219 -32.12 1.43 -5.98
N ARG A 220 -31.49 2.55 -5.62
CA ARG A 220 -32.17 3.77 -5.14
C ARG A 220 -31.75 4.99 -5.95
N LYS A 221 -32.69 5.92 -6.14
CA LYS A 221 -32.39 7.24 -6.68
C LYS A 221 -31.72 8.11 -5.61
N THR A 222 -30.67 8.84 -5.98
CA THR A 222 -29.96 9.77 -5.08
C THR A 222 -30.01 11.19 -5.64
N GLU A 223 -29.38 12.15 -4.94
CA GLU A 223 -29.24 13.52 -5.44
C GLU A 223 -28.17 13.67 -6.54
N TYR A 224 -27.27 12.68 -6.64
CA TYR A 224 -26.12 12.71 -7.54
C TYR A 224 -26.26 11.75 -8.73
N ALA A 225 -26.95 10.61 -8.56
CA ALA A 225 -27.15 9.59 -9.59
C ALA A 225 -28.63 9.20 -9.73
N ASP A 226 -29.04 8.85 -10.95
CA ASP A 226 -30.39 8.36 -11.22
C ASP A 226 -30.65 7.00 -10.56
N MET A 227 -29.61 6.19 -10.43
CA MET A 227 -29.63 4.93 -9.70
C MET A 227 -28.29 4.67 -9.00
N GLU A 228 -28.35 4.26 -7.75
CA GLU A 228 -27.24 3.71 -6.97
C GLU A 228 -27.60 2.29 -6.52
N TYR A 229 -26.70 1.35 -6.79
CA TYR A 229 -26.71 0.01 -6.23
C TYR A 229 -25.53 -0.10 -5.26
N LEU A 230 -25.84 -0.36 -4.00
CA LEU A 230 -24.85 -0.65 -2.97
C LEU A 230 -24.52 -2.14 -2.98
N PRO A 231 -23.32 -2.53 -2.53
CA PRO A 231 -23.00 -3.93 -2.34
C PRO A 231 -23.81 -4.49 -1.17
N GLN A 232 -24.17 -5.77 -1.26
CA GLN A 232 -24.74 -6.52 -0.15
C GLN A 232 -23.76 -6.58 1.03
N GLN A 233 -24.28 -6.80 2.24
CA GLN A 233 -23.42 -7.05 3.39
C GLN A 233 -22.64 -8.36 3.21
N GLY A 234 -21.31 -8.29 3.23
CA GLY A 234 -20.45 -9.46 3.12
C GLY A 234 -18.96 -9.11 2.98
N GLY A 235 -18.23 -9.96 2.26
CA GLY A 235 -16.78 -9.89 2.13
C GLY A 235 -16.03 -10.57 3.29
N THR A 236 -14.71 -10.40 3.30
CA THR A 236 -13.78 -10.90 4.31
C THR A 236 -13.07 -9.74 5.00
N ILE A 237 -12.21 -10.01 6.00
CA ILE A 237 -11.38 -8.94 6.58
C ILE A 237 -10.29 -8.44 5.61
N ASP A 238 -9.90 -9.27 4.64
CA ASP A 238 -8.82 -8.95 3.69
C ASP A 238 -9.35 -8.26 2.43
N GLU A 239 -10.63 -8.45 2.09
CA GLU A 239 -11.32 -7.81 0.98
C GLU A 239 -12.79 -7.57 1.33
N HIS A 240 -13.22 -6.31 1.33
CA HIS A 240 -14.58 -5.94 1.69
C HIS A 240 -15.49 -5.94 0.45
N TRP A 241 -16.77 -6.29 0.62
CA TRP A 241 -17.78 -5.94 -0.37
C TRP A 241 -18.12 -4.46 -0.23
N CYS A 242 -17.53 -3.65 -1.09
CA CYS A 242 -17.54 -2.19 -0.99
C CYS A 242 -17.66 -1.45 -2.33
N ALA A 243 -17.79 -2.18 -3.44
CA ALA A 243 -17.99 -1.59 -4.76
C ALA A 243 -19.44 -1.17 -5.00
N LYS A 244 -19.63 0.05 -5.51
CA LYS A 244 -20.94 0.60 -5.88
C LYS A 244 -21.07 0.63 -7.39
N VAL A 245 -22.29 0.39 -7.87
CA VAL A 245 -22.67 0.64 -9.27
C VAL A 245 -23.58 1.87 -9.31
N LEU A 246 -23.10 2.95 -9.91
CA LEU A 246 -23.86 4.18 -10.12
C LEU A 246 -24.25 4.31 -11.59
N VAL A 247 -25.47 4.77 -11.85
CA VAL A 247 -25.99 4.97 -13.22
C VAL A 247 -26.60 6.36 -13.34
N SER A 248 -26.33 7.06 -14.45
CA SER A 248 -27.02 8.30 -14.78
C SER A 248 -27.30 8.42 -16.28
N GLU A 249 -28.41 9.06 -16.63
CA GLU A 249 -28.86 9.27 -18.01
C GLU A 249 -28.66 10.74 -18.41
N LYS A 250 -27.53 11.03 -19.04
CA LYS A 250 -27.06 12.40 -19.38
C LYS A 250 -26.17 12.37 -20.63
N ASN A 251 -26.18 13.45 -21.41
CA ASN A 251 -25.16 13.67 -22.44
C ASN A 251 -23.79 13.94 -21.80
N TRP A 252 -22.70 13.46 -22.41
CA TRP A 252 -21.37 13.63 -21.82
C TRP A 252 -20.97 15.10 -21.63
N THR A 253 -21.47 16.01 -22.48
CA THR A 253 -21.20 17.46 -22.36
C THR A 253 -21.82 18.08 -21.12
N GLU A 254 -22.84 17.44 -20.53
CA GLU A 254 -23.42 17.84 -19.23
C GLU A 254 -22.56 17.39 -18.03
N CYS A 255 -21.55 16.55 -18.26
CA CYS A 255 -20.66 16.01 -17.25
C CYS A 255 -19.37 16.85 -17.12
N MET A 256 -19.49 18.16 -17.33
CA MET A 256 -18.41 19.14 -17.27
C MET A 256 -18.59 20.07 -16.07
N GLY A 257 -17.49 20.67 -15.61
CA GLY A 257 -17.46 21.62 -14.50
C GLY A 257 -17.23 20.98 -13.13
N LYS A 258 -16.73 21.81 -12.21
CA LYS A 258 -16.28 21.42 -10.87
C LYS A 258 -17.30 20.58 -10.08
N GLU A 259 -18.57 20.97 -10.10
CA GLU A 259 -19.63 20.29 -9.34
C GLU A 259 -19.78 18.81 -9.74
N PHE A 260 -19.57 18.49 -11.03
CA PHE A 260 -19.62 17.11 -11.49
C PHE A 260 -18.40 16.33 -10.99
N CYS A 261 -17.18 16.86 -11.18
CA CYS A 261 -15.95 16.23 -10.68
C CYS A 261 -15.99 16.00 -9.16
N LYS A 262 -16.54 16.95 -8.41
CA LYS A 262 -16.75 16.82 -6.97
C LYS A 262 -17.65 15.64 -6.64
N LYS A 263 -18.79 15.48 -7.32
CA LYS A 263 -19.69 14.34 -7.12
C LYS A 263 -19.02 13.00 -7.44
N VAL A 264 -18.25 12.93 -8.53
CA VAL A 264 -17.48 11.72 -8.88
C VAL A 264 -16.49 11.41 -7.77
N TYR A 265 -15.73 12.40 -7.29
CA TYR A 265 -14.78 12.20 -6.21
C TYR A 265 -15.47 11.75 -4.92
N ASP A 266 -16.46 12.50 -4.44
CA ASP A 266 -17.10 12.28 -3.13
C ASP A 266 -17.90 10.97 -3.05
N HIS A 267 -18.54 10.54 -4.15
CA HIS A 267 -19.50 9.43 -4.11
C HIS A 267 -18.99 8.12 -4.72
N LEU A 268 -17.98 8.19 -5.60
CA LEU A 268 -17.41 7.03 -6.28
C LEU A 268 -15.95 6.75 -5.89
N PHE A 269 -15.07 7.76 -5.93
CA PHE A 269 -13.63 7.54 -5.73
C PHE A 269 -13.21 7.55 -4.26
N CYS A 270 -13.63 8.56 -3.52
CA CYS A 270 -13.27 8.75 -2.13
C CYS A 270 -13.86 7.63 -1.27
N GLY A 271 -13.06 7.13 -0.32
CA GLY A 271 -13.48 6.13 0.66
C GLY A 271 -13.25 4.66 0.28
N VAL A 272 -12.72 4.37 -0.91
CA VAL A 272 -12.40 2.99 -1.33
C VAL A 272 -11.05 2.93 -2.03
N TRP A 273 -10.16 2.06 -1.55
CA TRP A 273 -8.84 1.81 -2.14
C TRP A 273 -8.74 0.34 -2.56
N ARG A 274 -8.04 0.07 -3.67
CA ARG A 274 -7.65 -1.29 -4.08
C ARG A 274 -6.25 -1.60 -3.63
N TYR A 275 -6.14 -2.14 -2.43
CA TYR A 275 -4.86 -2.51 -1.86
C TYR A 275 -4.21 -3.68 -2.58
N ALA A 276 -2.89 -3.79 -2.43
CA ALA A 276 -2.22 -5.06 -2.70
C ALA A 276 -2.83 -6.13 -1.78
N GLY A 277 -3.17 -7.28 -2.35
CA GLY A 277 -3.86 -8.38 -1.67
C GLY A 277 -3.40 -9.69 -2.30
N ASN A 278 -4.33 -10.40 -2.94
CA ASN A 278 -3.99 -11.45 -3.89
C ASN A 278 -3.65 -10.85 -5.28
N GLU A 279 -3.53 -11.70 -6.30
CA GLU A 279 -3.23 -11.26 -7.67
C GLU A 279 -4.33 -10.42 -8.33
N ASN A 280 -5.54 -10.33 -7.76
CA ASN A 280 -6.61 -9.42 -8.20
C ASN A 280 -6.64 -8.09 -7.42
N GLY A 281 -5.78 -7.94 -6.41
CA GLY A 281 -5.85 -6.84 -5.45
C GLY A 281 -6.86 -7.13 -4.34
N ALA A 282 -7.14 -6.13 -3.51
CA ALA A 282 -8.11 -6.24 -2.43
C ALA A 282 -8.81 -4.90 -2.22
N LEU A 283 -10.08 -4.83 -2.61
CA LEU A 283 -10.87 -3.62 -2.44
C LEU A 283 -11.31 -3.49 -0.97
N ARG A 284 -11.01 -2.35 -0.35
CA ARG A 284 -11.40 -2.09 1.03
C ARG A 284 -11.81 -0.63 1.22
N TYR A 285 -12.71 -0.44 2.19
CA TYR A 285 -13.02 0.88 2.71
C TYR A 285 -11.76 1.52 3.29
N ASN A 286 -11.54 2.78 2.94
CA ASN A 286 -10.60 3.68 3.57
C ASN A 286 -11.41 4.84 4.16
N GLN A 287 -11.04 5.31 5.34
CA GLN A 287 -11.67 6.47 5.97
C GLN A 287 -10.62 7.51 6.29
N ASN A 288 -11.06 8.76 6.45
CA ASN A 288 -10.17 9.83 6.86
C ASN A 288 -9.46 9.43 8.18
N ILE A 289 -8.12 9.48 8.16
CA ILE A 289 -7.30 9.02 9.27
C ILE A 289 -7.56 9.81 10.57
N TYR A 290 -7.89 11.11 10.46
CA TYR A 290 -8.22 11.94 11.62
C TYR A 290 -9.59 11.60 12.20
N GLU A 291 -10.58 11.32 11.35
CA GLU A 291 -11.92 10.88 11.81
C GLU A 291 -11.85 9.55 12.56
N ARG A 292 -10.92 8.67 12.16
CA ARG A 292 -10.62 7.43 12.89
C ARG A 292 -9.95 7.67 14.23
N GLY A 293 -9.45 8.88 14.51
CA GLY A 293 -8.86 9.26 15.79
C GLY A 293 -7.34 9.21 15.85
N PHE A 294 -6.66 9.05 14.71
CA PHE A 294 -5.20 9.18 14.66
C PHE A 294 -4.77 10.63 14.80
N GLN A 295 -3.61 10.82 15.42
CA GLN A 295 -2.97 12.12 15.60
C GLN A 295 -1.62 12.14 14.90
N LYS A 296 -1.35 13.22 14.15
CA LYS A 296 -0.07 13.44 13.48
C LYS A 296 0.87 14.22 14.40
N PHE A 297 2.12 13.76 14.49
CA PHE A 297 3.19 14.41 15.22
C PHE A 297 4.40 14.63 14.31
N SER A 298 5.23 15.60 14.69
CA SER A 298 6.50 15.88 14.01
C SER A 298 7.52 16.47 14.97
N ALA A 299 8.80 16.18 14.75
CA ALA A 299 9.90 16.79 15.48
C ALA A 299 11.18 16.80 14.63
N ASN A 300 12.09 17.70 14.97
CA ASN A 300 13.45 17.69 14.43
C ASN A 300 14.27 16.63 15.16
N VAL A 301 14.61 15.54 14.48
CA VAL A 301 15.33 14.39 15.03
C VAL A 301 16.74 14.33 14.42
N PRO A 302 17.79 14.04 15.21
CA PRO A 302 19.13 13.82 14.67
C PRO A 302 19.15 12.72 13.61
N GLY A 303 19.89 12.93 12.53
CA GLY A 303 20.07 11.95 11.46
C GLY A 303 21.16 10.91 11.74
N GLY A 304 22.10 11.24 12.63
CA GLY A 304 23.17 10.35 13.06
C GLY A 304 24.41 10.34 12.15
N TYR A 305 24.51 11.25 11.17
CA TYR A 305 25.67 11.34 10.28
C TYR A 305 26.77 12.27 10.83
N GLU A 306 26.42 13.43 11.39
CA GLU A 306 27.40 14.40 11.88
C GLU A 306 27.67 14.19 13.37
N GLU A 307 28.93 13.99 13.75
CA GLU A 307 29.34 13.95 15.16
C GLU A 307 29.00 15.30 15.83
N GLY A 308 28.08 15.29 16.81
CA GLY A 308 27.57 16.51 17.45
C GLY A 308 26.16 16.95 17.01
N GLY A 309 25.55 16.24 16.06
CA GLY A 309 24.11 16.32 15.78
C GLY A 309 23.66 17.55 15.01
N SER A 310 24.44 18.06 14.06
CA SER A 310 23.99 19.20 13.22
C SER A 310 23.03 18.79 12.08
N ASP A 311 22.88 17.50 11.80
CA ASP A 311 22.05 16.93 10.75
C ASP A 311 20.64 16.58 11.26
N TYR A 312 19.82 17.57 11.60
CA TYR A 312 18.43 17.33 11.97
C TYR A 312 17.53 17.17 10.75
N TYR A 313 16.53 16.30 10.88
CA TYR A 313 15.47 16.08 9.91
C TYR A 313 14.12 16.24 10.59
N ASN A 314 13.19 16.96 9.98
CA ASN A 314 11.81 17.02 10.43
C ASN A 314 11.13 15.68 10.12
N ARG A 315 11.06 14.81 11.12
CA ARG A 315 10.46 13.48 11.01
C ARG A 315 9.01 13.54 11.43
N ILE A 316 8.16 12.74 10.80
CA ILE A 316 6.72 12.66 11.10
C ILE A 316 6.34 11.25 11.52
N TRP A 317 5.39 11.14 12.44
CA TRP A 317 4.78 9.88 12.83
C TRP A 317 3.30 10.10 13.19
N TRP A 318 2.55 9.01 13.17
CA TRP A 318 1.14 8.99 13.53
C TRP A 318 0.92 8.10 14.74
N VAL A 319 0.00 8.48 15.61
CA VAL A 319 -0.37 7.68 16.79
C VAL A 319 -1.86 7.44 16.80
N TYR A 320 -2.25 6.20 17.11
CA TYR A 320 -3.62 5.85 17.44
C TYR A 320 -3.70 5.30 18.85
N ALA A 321 -4.37 6.05 19.72
CA ALA A 321 -4.77 5.59 21.04
C ALA A 321 -6.31 5.53 21.03
N PRO A 322 -6.91 4.36 20.76
CA PRO A 322 -8.36 4.22 20.64
C PRO A 322 -9.07 4.53 21.95
N LYS A 323 -10.39 4.77 21.89
CA LYS A 323 -11.20 5.04 23.10
C LYS A 323 -11.22 3.87 24.08
N SER A 324 -10.94 2.66 23.61
CA SER A 324 -10.77 1.47 24.44
C SER A 324 -9.49 1.50 25.30
N VAL A 325 -8.52 2.37 25.00
CA VAL A 325 -7.34 2.60 25.87
C VAL A 325 -7.75 3.45 27.07
N ASP A 326 -7.70 2.84 28.26
CA ASP A 326 -7.78 3.55 29.52
C ASP A 326 -6.45 4.29 29.78
N LYS A 327 -6.49 5.63 29.73
CA LYS A 327 -5.31 6.49 29.86
C LYS A 327 -4.61 6.36 31.23
N GLU A 328 -5.33 5.85 32.24
CA GLU A 328 -4.80 5.67 33.60
C GLU A 328 -4.19 4.27 33.81
N LYS A 329 -4.26 3.38 32.82
CA LYS A 329 -3.71 2.02 32.91
C LYS A 329 -2.66 1.77 31.82
N PRO A 330 -1.56 1.06 32.15
CA PRO A 330 -0.56 0.68 31.16
C PRO A 330 -1.15 -0.14 30.00
N ALA A 331 -1.12 0.43 28.80
CA ALA A 331 -1.60 -0.19 27.56
C ALA A 331 -0.45 -0.82 26.76
N PRO A 332 -0.68 -1.95 26.05
CA PRO A 332 0.30 -2.47 25.10
C PRO A 332 0.48 -1.49 23.93
N ALA A 333 1.65 -1.53 23.28
CA ALA A 333 1.93 -0.69 22.12
C ALA A 333 2.56 -1.48 20.97
N VAL A 334 2.26 -1.06 19.74
CA VAL A 334 2.83 -1.65 18.51
C VAL A 334 3.43 -0.56 17.64
N PHE A 335 4.73 -0.67 17.37
CA PHE A 335 5.39 0.07 16.31
C PHE A 335 5.05 -0.57 14.96
N LEU A 336 4.49 0.21 14.04
CA LEU A 336 4.02 -0.24 12.75
C LEU A 336 4.72 0.49 11.60
N PHE A 337 5.59 -0.22 10.90
CA PHE A 337 6.46 0.36 9.87
C PHE A 337 5.90 0.14 8.45
N HIS A 338 5.77 1.22 7.67
CA HIS A 338 5.26 1.15 6.30
C HIS A 338 6.30 0.58 5.31
N GLY A 339 5.82 0.06 4.17
CA GLY A 339 6.66 -0.42 3.07
C GLY A 339 7.29 0.71 2.23
N ALA A 340 8.20 0.36 1.32
CA ALA A 340 8.91 1.36 0.54
C ALA A 340 7.95 2.20 -0.33
N GLY A 341 7.99 3.51 -0.15
CA GLY A 341 7.10 4.49 -0.76
C GLY A 341 5.85 4.82 0.05
N GLY A 342 5.53 4.06 1.10
CA GLY A 342 4.42 4.36 1.98
C GLY A 342 4.68 5.56 2.91
N SER A 343 3.79 5.72 3.88
CA SER A 343 3.89 6.68 4.98
C SER A 343 3.18 6.11 6.20
N GLY A 344 3.40 6.71 7.38
CA GLY A 344 2.78 6.23 8.63
C GLY A 344 1.25 6.18 8.57
N ASP A 345 0.61 7.14 7.91
CA ASP A 345 -0.83 7.17 7.67
C ASP A 345 -1.31 6.07 6.71
N GLU A 346 -0.53 5.76 5.68
CA GLU A 346 -0.88 4.73 4.71
C GLU A 346 -0.91 3.34 5.35
N ILE A 347 0.12 2.97 6.10
CA ILE A 347 0.18 1.64 6.74
C ILE A 347 -0.85 1.50 7.87
N ALA A 348 -1.20 2.60 8.53
CA ALA A 348 -2.25 2.65 9.55
C ALA A 348 -3.63 2.29 8.98
N ASP A 349 -3.89 2.61 7.71
CA ASP A 349 -5.11 2.18 7.02
C ASP A 349 -5.00 0.75 6.49
N ARG A 350 -4.00 0.48 5.64
CA ARG A 350 -3.94 -0.76 4.86
C ARG A 350 -3.74 -2.03 5.70
N SER A 351 -3.12 -1.94 6.87
CA SER A 351 -2.72 -3.14 7.62
C SER A 351 -3.85 -3.82 8.39
N GLY A 352 -4.94 -3.12 8.71
CA GLY A 352 -5.97 -3.63 9.63
C GLY A 352 -5.59 -3.54 11.12
N TRP A 353 -4.38 -3.10 11.47
CA TRP A 353 -3.93 -2.94 12.86
C TRP A 353 -4.80 -1.99 13.67
N ALA A 354 -5.37 -0.94 13.06
CA ALA A 354 -6.26 -0.03 13.77
C ALA A 354 -7.50 -0.72 14.36
N LYS A 355 -8.06 -1.70 13.63
CA LYS A 355 -9.19 -2.50 14.12
C LYS A 355 -8.75 -3.41 15.27
N VAL A 356 -7.59 -4.06 15.12
CA VAL A 356 -6.99 -4.86 16.20
C VAL A 356 -6.74 -4.00 17.45
N ALA A 357 -6.25 -2.78 17.26
CA ALA A 357 -5.98 -1.83 18.33
C ALA A 357 -7.26 -1.39 19.06
N GLU A 358 -8.31 -1.04 18.33
CA GLU A 358 -9.61 -0.68 18.92
C GLU A 358 -10.16 -1.81 19.79
N GLU A 359 -10.16 -3.05 19.27
CA GLU A 359 -10.74 -4.20 19.98
C GLU A 359 -9.94 -4.63 21.21
N ASN A 360 -8.63 -4.33 21.26
CA ASN A 360 -7.73 -4.83 22.28
C ASN A 360 -7.09 -3.75 23.17
N GLY A 361 -7.44 -2.48 22.96
CA GLY A 361 -6.88 -1.35 23.72
C GLY A 361 -5.36 -1.20 23.50
N ILE A 362 -4.92 -1.18 22.24
CA ILE A 362 -3.51 -1.05 21.86
C ILE A 362 -3.21 0.36 21.40
N ILE A 363 -2.05 0.90 21.79
CA ILE A 363 -1.52 2.13 21.19
C ILE A 363 -0.70 1.78 19.95
N LEU A 364 -1.07 2.32 18.79
CA LEU A 364 -0.26 2.19 17.58
C LEU A 364 0.63 3.41 17.39
N ILE A 365 1.89 3.18 17.02
CA ILE A 365 2.80 4.24 16.56
C ILE A 365 3.28 3.88 15.15
N CYS A 366 2.92 4.74 14.19
CA CYS A 366 3.14 4.54 12.75
C CYS A 366 4.09 5.63 12.22
N PRO A 367 5.42 5.42 12.32
CA PRO A 367 6.39 6.41 11.85
C PRO A 367 6.58 6.39 10.34
N SER A 368 6.97 7.54 9.77
CA SER A 368 7.37 7.66 8.37
C SER A 368 8.88 7.48 8.21
N ALA A 369 9.29 6.61 7.29
CA ALA A 369 10.66 6.26 7.00
C ALA A 369 11.48 7.44 6.45
N SER A 370 12.78 7.26 6.31
CA SER A 370 13.67 8.25 5.71
C SER A 370 13.59 8.26 4.18
N ASN A 371 14.13 9.32 3.58
CA ASN A 371 14.26 9.56 2.15
C ASN A 371 15.74 9.74 1.81
N ASP A 372 16.17 9.12 0.72
CA ASP A 372 17.51 9.28 0.14
C ASP A 372 17.40 10.17 -1.11
N ASN A 373 18.37 11.06 -1.36
CA ASN A 373 18.35 11.96 -2.49
C ASN A 373 19.30 11.49 -3.59
N VAL A 374 18.89 10.43 -4.29
CA VAL A 374 19.70 9.81 -5.34
C VAL A 374 18.82 9.56 -6.57
N ALA A 375 19.29 10.01 -7.73
CA ALA A 375 18.66 9.67 -9.00
C ALA A 375 18.68 8.15 -9.21
N ARG A 376 17.55 7.58 -9.61
CA ARG A 376 17.35 6.15 -9.80
C ARG A 376 16.52 5.87 -11.04
N ARG A 377 16.77 4.72 -11.65
CA ARG A 377 15.96 4.19 -12.74
C ARG A 377 14.96 3.16 -12.20
N ALA A 378 13.70 3.25 -12.62
CA ALA A 378 12.66 2.26 -12.35
C ALA A 378 11.96 1.92 -13.67
N GLY A 379 12.31 0.77 -14.25
CA GLY A 379 11.92 0.46 -15.63
C GLY A 379 12.45 1.52 -16.60
N HIS A 380 11.55 2.12 -17.39
CA HIS A 380 11.89 3.21 -18.32
C HIS A 380 11.87 4.60 -17.67
N VAL A 381 11.42 4.71 -16.41
CA VAL A 381 11.30 6.00 -15.71
C VAL A 381 12.61 6.35 -15.01
N MET A 382 13.15 7.53 -15.33
CA MET A 382 14.18 8.17 -14.51
C MET A 382 13.49 9.01 -13.42
N THR A 383 13.81 8.75 -12.17
CA THR A 383 13.20 9.42 -11.00
C THR A 383 14.23 9.59 -9.89
N ASN A 384 13.83 10.10 -8.73
CA ASN A 384 14.68 10.24 -7.55
C ASN A 384 14.17 9.31 -6.42
N ALA A 385 15.08 8.81 -5.59
CA ALA A 385 14.78 7.99 -4.42
C ALA A 385 13.97 8.75 -3.36
N MET A 386 13.98 10.10 -3.36
CA MET A 386 13.24 10.91 -2.40
C MET A 386 11.72 10.70 -2.48
N PHE A 387 11.20 10.34 -3.65
CA PHE A 387 9.78 10.00 -3.83
C PHE A 387 9.44 8.56 -3.41
N ARG A 388 10.38 7.82 -2.83
CA ARG A 388 10.21 6.44 -2.39
C ARG A 388 10.87 6.26 -1.02
N SER A 389 10.22 6.82 -0.01
CA SER A 389 10.56 6.64 1.41
C SER A 389 10.85 5.19 1.74
N ARG A 390 11.91 4.92 2.50
CA ARG A 390 12.35 3.56 2.81
C ARG A 390 13.21 3.58 4.07
N TRP A 391 13.13 2.51 4.84
CA TRP A 391 13.83 2.41 6.11
C TRP A 391 15.33 2.21 5.91
N ASN A 392 16.15 2.97 6.65
CA ASN A 392 17.59 2.81 6.75
C ASN A 392 17.98 2.19 8.09
N THR A 393 18.19 0.87 8.11
CA THR A 393 18.67 0.14 9.29
C THR A 393 20.21 0.07 9.36
N ALA A 394 20.91 0.61 8.36
CA ALA A 394 22.37 0.70 8.34
C ALA A 394 22.86 2.07 8.86
N ASP A 395 24.14 2.35 8.64
CA ASP A 395 24.75 3.62 9.01
C ASP A 395 24.09 4.82 8.30
N ALA A 396 24.08 5.96 8.98
CA ALA A 396 23.61 7.20 8.41
C ALA A 396 24.54 7.67 7.28
N ARG A 397 23.97 8.32 6.28
CA ARG A 397 24.69 9.02 5.20
C ARG A 397 24.20 10.47 5.17
N LYS A 398 25.00 11.34 4.55
CA LYS A 398 24.77 12.81 4.52
C LYS A 398 23.33 13.24 4.22
N GLU A 399 22.61 12.54 3.35
CA GLU A 399 21.22 12.83 2.96
C GLU A 399 20.29 11.63 3.16
N PHE A 400 20.72 10.64 3.94
CA PHE A 400 19.94 9.45 4.27
C PHE A 400 20.19 9.08 5.76
N PRO A 401 19.40 9.64 6.68
CA PRO A 401 19.59 9.45 8.12
C PRO A 401 19.41 7.98 8.52
N SER A 402 19.95 7.58 9.67
CA SER A 402 19.69 6.26 10.24
C SER A 402 18.32 6.25 10.90
N ASP A 403 17.46 5.31 10.50
CA ASP A 403 16.13 5.17 11.11
C ASP A 403 16.18 4.46 12.47
N MET A 404 17.32 3.87 12.84
CA MET A 404 17.55 3.36 14.20
C MET A 404 17.62 4.51 15.22
N VAL A 405 18.19 5.66 14.84
CA VAL A 405 18.20 6.87 15.69
C VAL A 405 16.78 7.41 15.87
N PHE A 406 15.98 7.38 14.81
CA PHE A 406 14.57 7.77 14.90
C PHE A 406 13.75 6.79 15.74
N LEU A 407 14.01 5.48 15.64
CA LEU A 407 13.39 4.47 16.50
C LEU A 407 13.66 4.75 17.99
N ASP A 408 14.91 5.03 18.35
CA ASP A 408 15.29 5.34 19.73
C ASP A 408 14.56 6.59 20.25
N TYR A 409 14.51 7.64 19.43
CA TYR A 409 13.75 8.85 19.74
C TYR A 409 12.27 8.53 19.99
N LEU A 410 11.64 7.75 19.12
CA LEU A 410 10.21 7.42 19.23
C LEU A 410 9.91 6.49 20.40
N TYR A 411 10.81 5.57 20.74
CA TYR A 411 10.64 4.72 21.91
C TYR A 411 10.60 5.55 23.20
N GLN A 412 11.54 6.48 23.37
CA GLN A 412 11.53 7.40 24.51
C GLN A 412 10.31 8.34 24.49
N TRP A 413 10.00 8.90 23.32
CA TRP A 413 8.83 9.76 23.18
C TRP A 413 7.52 9.03 23.55
N LEU A 414 7.36 7.78 23.14
CA LEU A 414 6.17 6.98 23.44
C LEU A 414 5.98 6.79 24.96
N ILE A 415 7.03 6.39 25.69
CA ILE A 415 6.95 6.14 27.13
C ILE A 415 6.76 7.43 27.94
N GLU A 416 7.22 8.57 27.42
CA GLU A 416 7.05 9.89 28.07
C GLU A 416 5.65 10.47 27.86
N ASN A 417 4.99 10.15 26.74
CA ASN A 417 3.73 10.79 26.35
C ASN A 417 2.49 9.91 26.60
N TYR A 418 2.65 8.61 26.80
CA TYR A 418 1.54 7.67 27.01
C TYR A 418 1.80 6.71 28.17
N CYS A 419 0.74 6.30 28.86
CA CYS A 419 0.80 5.25 29.88
C CYS A 419 0.95 3.86 29.19
N VAL A 420 2.17 3.51 28.81
CA VAL A 420 2.50 2.26 28.12
C VAL A 420 2.96 1.19 29.11
N ASP A 421 2.47 -0.03 28.92
CA ASP A 421 3.06 -1.22 29.53
C ASP A 421 4.34 -1.56 28.77
N THR A 422 5.49 -1.14 29.30
CA THR A 422 6.80 -1.39 28.67
C THR A 422 7.12 -2.88 28.53
N SER A 423 6.42 -3.76 29.24
CA SER A 423 6.55 -5.20 29.04
C SER A 423 5.82 -5.75 27.81
N ARG A 424 5.01 -4.91 27.14
CA ARG A 424 4.17 -5.25 25.99
C ARG A 424 4.32 -4.22 24.86
N ILE A 425 5.57 -3.92 24.51
CA ILE A 425 5.90 -3.16 23.31
C ILE A 425 6.34 -4.14 22.23
N TYR A 426 5.73 -4.03 21.05
CA TYR A 426 5.97 -4.92 19.91
C TYR A 426 6.28 -4.12 18.65
N ALA A 427 6.83 -4.78 17.63
CA ALA A 427 7.11 -4.19 16.33
C ALA A 427 6.58 -5.06 15.18
N SER A 428 5.96 -4.45 14.19
CA SER A 428 5.54 -5.08 12.95
C SER A 428 5.65 -4.10 11.77
N GLY A 429 5.59 -4.60 10.55
CA GLY A 429 5.68 -3.76 9.36
C GLY A 429 5.73 -4.58 8.09
N GLN A 430 5.54 -3.91 6.96
CA GLN A 430 5.47 -4.55 5.64
C GLN A 430 6.67 -4.18 4.76
N SER A 431 7.24 -5.13 4.00
CA SER A 431 8.31 -4.86 3.01
C SER A 431 9.52 -4.18 3.63
N SER A 432 9.88 -2.97 3.21
CA SER A 432 10.91 -2.16 3.88
C SER A 432 10.62 -1.93 5.36
N GLY A 433 9.36 -1.86 5.77
CA GLY A 433 8.98 -1.84 7.19
C GLY A 433 9.09 -3.21 7.87
N GLY A 434 8.94 -4.29 7.13
CA GLY A 434 9.27 -5.64 7.60
C GLY A 434 10.78 -5.81 7.80
N MET A 435 11.60 -5.26 6.90
CA MET A 435 13.06 -5.14 7.07
C MET A 435 13.42 -4.32 8.31
N MET A 436 12.75 -3.17 8.53
CA MET A 436 12.87 -2.40 9.77
C MET A 436 12.48 -3.23 11.00
N THR A 437 11.46 -4.08 10.88
CA THR A 437 11.02 -4.98 11.97
C THR A 437 12.07 -6.05 12.26
N TRP A 438 12.70 -6.63 11.24
CA TRP A 438 13.89 -7.47 11.40
C TRP A 438 15.05 -6.69 12.04
N GLY A 439 15.26 -5.44 11.66
CA GLY A 439 16.23 -4.52 12.27
C GLY A 439 15.93 -4.23 13.75
N CYS A 440 14.66 -4.12 14.14
CA CYS A 440 14.26 -4.01 15.54
C CYS A 440 14.72 -5.23 16.34
N ALA A 441 14.50 -6.44 15.80
CA ALA A 441 15.01 -7.66 16.44
C ALA A 441 16.54 -7.71 16.49
N ALA A 442 17.22 -7.30 15.42
CA ALA A 442 18.67 -7.38 15.32
C ALA A 442 19.39 -6.35 16.19
N TYR A 443 18.85 -5.14 16.34
CA TYR A 443 19.59 -3.98 16.88
C TYR A 443 18.99 -3.37 18.14
N ARG A 444 17.70 -3.62 18.43
CA ARG A 444 17.02 -3.22 19.66
C ARG A 444 16.19 -4.37 20.26
N PRO A 445 16.76 -5.58 20.41
CA PRO A 445 16.02 -6.70 20.98
C PRO A 445 15.55 -6.39 22.41
N ASP A 446 16.21 -5.49 23.13
CA ASP A 446 15.88 -5.05 24.49
C ASP A 446 14.57 -4.23 24.60
N TYR A 447 14.12 -3.60 23.51
CA TYR A 447 12.91 -2.77 23.52
C TYR A 447 11.62 -3.57 23.35
N PHE A 448 11.69 -4.70 22.65
CA PHE A 448 10.50 -5.40 22.16
C PHE A 448 10.29 -6.74 22.83
N ALA A 449 9.06 -6.99 23.26
CA ALA A 449 8.64 -8.29 23.79
C ALA A 449 8.53 -9.36 22.69
N ALA A 450 8.15 -8.97 21.47
CA ALA A 450 8.18 -9.79 20.27
C ALA A 450 8.09 -8.89 19.02
N VAL A 451 8.51 -9.41 17.86
CA VAL A 451 8.39 -8.71 16.58
C VAL A 451 7.74 -9.58 15.51
N ALA A 452 7.13 -8.95 14.51
CA ALA A 452 6.48 -9.65 13.41
C ALA A 452 6.68 -8.99 12.03
N PRO A 453 7.78 -9.30 11.32
CA PRO A 453 8.04 -8.83 9.96
C PRO A 453 7.06 -9.42 8.94
N VAL A 454 6.44 -8.59 8.10
CA VAL A 454 5.54 -9.03 7.02
C VAL A 454 6.11 -8.66 5.65
N SER A 455 6.04 -9.60 4.71
CA SER A 455 6.58 -9.46 3.36
C SER A 455 8.05 -9.00 3.34
N ALA A 456 8.90 -9.56 4.20
CA ALA A 456 10.32 -9.23 4.29
C ALA A 456 11.14 -10.45 4.70
N LYS A 457 12.26 -10.68 4.01
CA LYS A 457 13.13 -11.86 4.21
C LYS A 457 14.58 -11.51 4.60
N ASP A 458 14.85 -10.23 4.81
CA ASP A 458 16.16 -9.64 5.10
C ASP A 458 16.00 -8.41 6.03
N ILE A 459 17.11 -7.95 6.63
CA ILE A 459 17.16 -6.77 7.53
C ILE A 459 17.31 -5.46 6.76
N ASN A 460 18.07 -5.49 5.66
CA ASN A 460 18.30 -4.36 4.77
C ASN A 460 18.63 -4.88 3.37
N LYS A 461 18.31 -4.11 2.33
CA LYS A 461 18.58 -4.45 0.92
C LYS A 461 19.61 -3.53 0.26
N MET A 462 19.98 -2.42 0.89
CA MET A 462 20.88 -1.42 0.30
C MET A 462 22.34 -1.66 0.60
N ASP A 463 22.60 -1.90 1.88
CA ASP A 463 23.93 -1.99 2.44
C ASP A 463 24.00 -3.26 3.28
N GLU A 464 25.21 -3.71 3.55
CA GLU A 464 25.43 -4.83 4.46
C GLU A 464 24.84 -4.48 5.84
N PRO A 465 23.98 -5.35 6.40
CA PRO A 465 23.43 -5.10 7.72
C PRO A 465 24.55 -5.06 8.75
N LEU A 466 24.42 -4.19 9.75
CA LEU A 466 25.28 -4.24 10.93
C LEU A 466 25.16 -5.61 11.62
N PRO A 467 26.20 -6.08 12.33
CA PRO A 467 26.09 -7.29 13.14
C PRO A 467 24.98 -7.13 14.19
N PRO A 468 24.07 -8.11 14.35
CA PRO A 468 23.05 -8.04 15.40
C PRO A 468 23.67 -7.92 16.79
N VAL A 469 23.03 -7.14 17.67
CA VAL A 469 23.46 -7.00 19.06
C VAL A 469 23.07 -8.24 19.86
N LYS A 470 23.94 -8.64 20.80
CA LYS A 470 23.70 -9.79 21.70
C LYS A 470 23.17 -9.30 23.04
N GLY A 471 22.50 -10.18 23.79
CA GLY A 471 22.17 -9.95 25.20
C GLY A 471 20.68 -9.79 25.54
N SER A 472 19.78 -9.85 24.56
CA SER A 472 18.33 -9.97 24.83
C SER A 472 17.66 -10.91 23.82
N ILE A 473 16.73 -11.73 24.30
CA ILE A 473 15.96 -12.67 23.47
C ILE A 473 14.73 -11.92 22.92
N VAL A 474 14.50 -12.00 21.61
CA VAL A 474 13.33 -11.42 20.96
C VAL A 474 12.67 -12.46 20.05
N PRO A 475 11.45 -12.93 20.36
CA PRO A 475 10.71 -13.85 19.51
C PRO A 475 10.29 -13.18 18.20
N ILE A 476 10.40 -13.90 17.10
CA ILE A 476 10.02 -13.42 15.78
C ILE A 476 8.94 -14.29 15.13
N MET A 477 7.86 -13.66 14.64
CA MET A 477 6.92 -14.27 13.70
C MET A 477 6.99 -13.58 12.34
N ALA A 478 7.55 -14.23 11.32
CA ALA A 478 7.69 -13.62 10.00
C ALA A 478 6.75 -14.21 8.97
N ASN A 479 6.22 -13.38 8.07
CA ASN A 479 5.26 -13.80 7.06
C ASN A 479 5.68 -13.39 5.63
N LEU A 480 5.57 -14.30 4.65
CA LEU A 480 5.77 -14.04 3.20
C LEU A 480 4.59 -14.54 2.36
N GLY A 481 4.33 -13.89 1.22
CA GLY A 481 3.33 -14.34 0.25
C GLY A 481 3.92 -15.31 -0.76
N MET A 482 3.19 -16.35 -1.13
CA MET A 482 3.63 -17.31 -2.16
C MET A 482 3.64 -16.71 -3.56
N GLU A 483 2.83 -15.67 -3.81
CA GLU A 483 2.77 -14.91 -5.07
C GLU A 483 3.55 -13.57 -4.96
N ASP A 484 4.42 -13.43 -3.96
CA ASP A 484 5.24 -12.23 -3.78
C ASP A 484 6.36 -12.17 -4.84
N ARG A 485 6.12 -11.39 -5.91
CA ARG A 485 7.08 -11.19 -7.00
C ARG A 485 8.26 -10.27 -6.65
N ILE A 486 8.22 -9.58 -5.50
CA ILE A 486 9.35 -8.78 -5.01
C ILE A 486 10.34 -9.66 -4.26
N PHE A 487 9.84 -10.70 -3.59
CA PHE A 487 10.61 -11.71 -2.86
C PHE A 487 10.30 -13.13 -3.37
N PRO A 488 10.59 -13.43 -4.65
CA PRO A 488 10.29 -14.74 -5.21
C PRO A 488 11.06 -15.84 -4.47
N GLY A 489 10.40 -16.98 -4.25
CA GLY A 489 10.97 -18.13 -3.55
C GLY A 489 10.83 -18.09 -2.02
N GLY A 490 10.22 -17.04 -1.45
CA GLY A 490 9.86 -17.00 -0.03
C GLY A 490 11.06 -17.19 0.91
N PHE A 491 10.86 -17.99 1.95
CA PHE A 491 11.91 -18.31 2.92
C PHE A 491 12.96 -19.31 2.40
N SER A 492 12.73 -19.92 1.23
CA SER A 492 13.66 -20.87 0.59
C SER A 492 14.80 -20.22 -0.20
N THR A 493 14.85 -18.89 -0.25
CA THR A 493 15.99 -18.16 -0.85
C THR A 493 17.23 -18.23 0.05
N GLU A 494 18.42 -18.17 -0.55
CA GLU A 494 19.68 -18.29 0.21
C GLU A 494 19.86 -17.21 1.28
N GLU A 495 19.42 -15.97 1.02
CA GLU A 495 19.52 -14.90 2.02
C GLU A 495 18.54 -15.12 3.18
N ALA A 496 17.33 -15.60 2.90
CA ALA A 496 16.34 -15.88 3.93
C ALA A 496 16.77 -17.05 4.81
N LYS A 497 17.30 -18.13 4.21
CA LYS A 497 17.90 -19.26 4.93
C LYS A 497 18.96 -18.83 5.91
N LYS A 498 19.92 -18.00 5.47
CA LYS A 498 20.99 -17.48 6.33
C LYS A 498 20.44 -16.72 7.53
N LEU A 499 19.43 -15.86 7.32
CA LEU A 499 18.81 -15.12 8.42
C LEU A 499 18.05 -16.04 9.38
N ILE A 500 17.33 -17.04 8.87
CA ILE A 500 16.60 -18.02 9.68
C ILE A 500 17.56 -18.89 10.48
N ASP A 501 18.59 -19.41 9.83
CA ASP A 501 19.59 -20.28 10.46
C ASP A 501 20.38 -19.50 11.52
N TYR A 502 20.68 -18.21 11.29
CA TYR A 502 21.25 -17.32 12.31
C TYR A 502 20.40 -17.30 13.60
N TRP A 503 19.08 -17.12 13.50
CA TRP A 503 18.20 -17.10 14.67
C TRP A 503 18.05 -18.49 15.30
N CYS A 504 17.99 -19.55 14.49
CA CYS A 504 17.96 -20.92 14.98
C CYS A 504 19.22 -21.25 15.79
N GLU A 505 20.40 -20.87 15.30
CA GLU A 505 21.68 -21.05 15.97
C GLU A 505 21.79 -20.19 17.23
N THR A 506 21.42 -18.90 17.13
CA THR A 506 21.49 -17.94 18.25
C THR A 506 20.61 -18.36 19.43
N TYR A 507 19.45 -18.96 19.17
CA TYR A 507 18.50 -19.40 20.20
C TYR A 507 18.51 -20.91 20.45
N HIS A 508 19.46 -21.65 19.85
CA HIS A 508 19.59 -23.10 19.99
C HIS A 508 18.27 -23.85 19.77
N LEU A 509 17.60 -23.54 18.65
CA LEU A 509 16.29 -24.11 18.33
C LEU A 509 16.39 -25.55 17.83
N ASP A 510 15.30 -26.30 17.99
CA ASP A 510 15.17 -27.73 17.68
C ASP A 510 15.36 -28.09 16.19
N LYS A 511 15.29 -27.07 15.32
CA LYS A 511 15.36 -27.19 13.87
C LYS A 511 16.12 -26.01 13.28
N ASN A 512 16.49 -26.17 12.02
CA ASN A 512 16.97 -25.11 11.13
C ASN A 512 16.15 -25.14 9.83
N TRP A 513 16.37 -24.22 8.89
CA TRP A 513 15.53 -24.16 7.69
C TRP A 513 15.57 -25.46 6.88
N SER A 514 16.69 -26.18 6.87
CA SER A 514 16.82 -27.45 6.13
C SER A 514 15.86 -28.55 6.61
N SER A 515 15.24 -28.37 7.78
CA SER A 515 14.19 -29.26 8.30
C SER A 515 12.85 -29.11 7.55
N TYR A 516 12.68 -28.02 6.79
CA TYR A 516 11.47 -27.68 6.03
C TYR A 516 11.75 -27.61 4.53
N THR A 517 10.77 -27.97 3.69
CA THR A 517 10.99 -28.14 2.24
C THR A 517 9.88 -27.58 1.35
N PHE A 518 9.05 -26.66 1.86
CA PHE A 518 7.79 -26.26 1.22
C PHE A 518 7.95 -25.52 -0.13
N MET A 519 8.49 -24.29 -0.15
CA MET A 519 8.79 -23.61 -1.42
C MET A 519 10.05 -24.23 -2.03
N GLY A 520 9.89 -25.18 -2.96
CA GLY A 520 10.99 -25.96 -3.53
C GLY A 520 10.49 -27.32 -4.04
N ASN A 521 11.15 -28.41 -3.62
CA ASN A 521 10.83 -29.78 -4.06
C ASN A 521 10.02 -30.60 -3.02
N GLY A 522 9.51 -30.01 -1.94
CA GLY A 522 8.88 -30.74 -0.84
C GLY A 522 7.59 -30.13 -0.30
N LYS A 523 7.03 -30.75 0.76
CA LYS A 523 5.77 -30.36 1.42
C LYS A 523 5.88 -30.30 2.95
N ASN A 524 7.10 -30.27 3.49
CA ASN A 524 7.29 -30.31 4.93
C ASN A 524 7.07 -28.92 5.54
N CYS A 525 5.99 -28.79 6.29
CA CYS A 525 5.68 -27.67 7.17
C CYS A 525 5.32 -28.21 8.57
N SER A 526 5.14 -27.34 9.56
CA SER A 526 4.65 -27.75 10.88
C SER A 526 3.15 -28.06 10.84
N TYR A 527 2.36 -27.20 10.21
CA TYR A 527 0.94 -27.42 9.92
C TYR A 527 0.45 -26.39 8.89
N GLU A 528 -0.75 -26.62 8.35
CA GLU A 528 -1.46 -25.68 7.47
C GLU A 528 -2.79 -25.30 8.10
N ASP A 529 -3.15 -24.02 8.02
CA ASP A 529 -4.45 -23.49 8.41
C ASP A 529 -5.00 -22.58 7.30
N GLY A 530 -5.94 -23.12 6.51
CA GLY A 530 -6.47 -22.45 5.33
C GLY A 530 -5.37 -22.03 4.34
N ASN A 531 -5.18 -20.71 4.20
CA ASN A 531 -4.18 -20.13 3.31
C ASN A 531 -2.78 -20.01 3.96
N PHE A 532 -2.65 -20.25 5.25
CA PHE A 532 -1.40 -20.07 5.98
C PHE A 532 -0.66 -21.40 6.15
N ILE A 533 0.62 -21.41 5.79
CA ILE A 533 1.52 -22.55 6.00
C ILE A 533 2.53 -22.17 7.07
N HIS A 534 2.55 -22.91 8.18
CA HIS A 534 3.29 -22.56 9.38
C HIS A 534 4.55 -23.40 9.56
N TYR A 535 5.63 -22.78 10.04
CA TYR A 535 6.90 -23.44 10.40
C TYR A 535 7.31 -22.99 11.80
N LEU A 536 7.44 -23.93 12.73
CA LEU A 536 7.69 -23.66 14.14
C LEU A 536 9.07 -24.16 14.60
N PHE A 537 9.88 -23.24 15.12
CA PHE A 537 11.20 -23.51 15.66
C PHE A 537 11.20 -23.24 17.17
N LYS A 538 11.56 -24.26 17.95
CA LYS A 538 11.30 -24.31 19.39
C LYS A 538 12.57 -24.44 20.19
N THR A 539 12.60 -23.89 21.39
CA THR A 539 13.62 -24.21 22.40
C THR A 539 13.50 -25.66 22.86
N GLU A 540 14.48 -26.14 23.63
CA GLU A 540 14.44 -27.47 24.28
C GLU A 540 13.20 -27.65 25.18
N GLU A 541 12.73 -26.56 25.81
CA GLU A 541 11.50 -26.55 26.62
C GLU A 541 10.20 -26.51 25.80
N GLY A 542 10.31 -26.47 24.47
CA GLY A 542 9.17 -26.46 23.55
C GLY A 542 8.55 -25.09 23.31
N ILE A 543 9.19 -24.00 23.77
CA ILE A 543 8.74 -22.62 23.53
C ILE A 543 9.11 -22.22 22.10
N VAL A 544 8.14 -21.74 21.31
CA VAL A 544 8.41 -21.24 19.95
C VAL A 544 9.05 -19.87 20.04
N LEU A 545 10.26 -19.69 19.50
CA LEU A 545 10.92 -18.36 19.42
C LEU A 545 11.06 -17.85 17.99
N LEU A 546 10.94 -18.72 17.00
CA LEU A 546 10.84 -18.34 15.60
C LEU A 546 9.64 -19.06 14.97
N HIS A 547 8.74 -18.29 14.37
CA HIS A 547 7.56 -18.77 13.69
C HIS A 547 7.50 -18.16 12.29
N LEU A 548 7.63 -18.98 11.26
CA LEU A 548 7.51 -18.51 9.88
C LEU A 548 6.15 -18.89 9.31
N VAL A 549 5.60 -18.02 8.46
CA VAL A 549 4.32 -18.25 7.75
C VAL A 549 4.48 -17.91 6.28
N GLU A 550 4.12 -18.84 5.39
CA GLU A 550 3.93 -18.55 3.97
C GLU A 550 2.43 -18.55 3.65
N THR A 551 1.94 -17.51 2.98
CA THR A 551 0.51 -17.29 2.72
C THR A 551 0.19 -17.52 1.24
N ARG A 552 -0.72 -18.46 0.95
CA ARG A 552 -1.21 -18.76 -0.40
C ARG A 552 -1.89 -17.56 -1.02
N THR A 553 -1.74 -17.40 -2.34
CA THR A 553 -2.35 -16.33 -3.18
C THR A 553 -1.90 -14.90 -2.85
N LYS A 554 -1.34 -14.66 -1.66
CA LYS A 554 -0.87 -13.35 -1.24
C LYS A 554 0.31 -12.90 -2.10
N THR A 555 0.17 -11.69 -2.62
CA THR A 555 1.22 -10.98 -3.36
C THR A 555 2.14 -10.21 -2.39
N HIS A 556 2.89 -9.22 -2.87
CA HIS A 556 3.68 -8.34 -2.02
C HIS A 556 2.79 -7.39 -1.19
N ALA A 557 2.19 -7.91 -0.12
CA ALA A 557 1.11 -7.26 0.63
C ALA A 557 1.19 -7.53 2.14
N ILE A 558 0.39 -6.80 2.91
CA ILE A 558 0.08 -7.07 4.32
C ILE A 558 -1.43 -7.28 4.44
N TRP A 559 -1.83 -8.43 4.99
CA TRP A 559 -3.24 -8.76 5.13
C TRP A 559 -3.76 -8.42 6.55
N PRO A 560 -4.95 -7.82 6.68
CA PRO A 560 -5.62 -7.67 7.97
C PRO A 560 -5.76 -8.95 8.79
N SER A 561 -6.02 -10.09 8.15
CA SER A 561 -6.07 -11.40 8.83
C SER A 561 -4.71 -11.79 9.43
N GLU A 562 -3.60 -11.50 8.75
CA GLU A 562 -2.25 -11.72 9.28
C GLU A 562 -1.97 -10.84 10.49
N CYS A 563 -2.38 -9.57 10.46
CA CYS A 563 -2.20 -8.67 11.60
C CYS A 563 -2.99 -9.12 12.83
N ARG A 564 -4.20 -9.67 12.62
CA ARG A 564 -4.97 -10.29 13.69
C ARG A 564 -4.29 -11.54 14.24
N MET A 565 -3.83 -12.44 13.37
CA MET A 565 -3.09 -13.64 13.77
C MET A 565 -1.83 -13.27 14.58
N ILE A 566 -1.06 -12.27 14.14
CA ILE A 566 0.12 -11.78 14.86
C ILE A 566 -0.25 -11.32 16.28
N TRP A 567 -1.36 -10.60 16.44
CA TRP A 567 -1.79 -10.18 17.77
C TRP A 567 -2.25 -11.37 18.64
N ASP A 568 -3.22 -12.12 18.14
CA ASP A 568 -3.94 -13.16 18.89
C ASP A 568 -3.05 -14.36 19.22
N GLU A 569 -2.17 -14.76 18.30
CA GLU A 569 -1.37 -15.98 18.40
C GLU A 569 0.09 -15.72 18.79
N TRP A 570 0.61 -14.51 18.56
CA TRP A 570 2.04 -14.22 18.79
C TRP A 570 2.27 -13.17 19.88
N PHE A 571 1.93 -11.90 19.66
CA PHE A 571 2.29 -10.81 20.58
C PHE A 571 1.74 -11.01 21.99
N THR A 572 0.49 -11.45 22.12
CA THR A 572 -0.15 -11.68 23.42
C THR A 572 0.55 -12.75 24.27
N LYS A 573 1.37 -13.61 23.66
CA LYS A 573 2.11 -14.68 24.34
C LYS A 573 3.35 -14.19 25.07
N PHE A 574 3.89 -13.05 24.67
CA PHE A 574 5.19 -12.59 25.16
C PHE A 574 5.11 -11.32 25.98
N ARG A 575 5.92 -11.29 27.04
CA ARG A 575 6.20 -10.10 27.85
C ARG A 575 7.70 -9.97 28.09
N LYS A 576 8.19 -8.74 28.21
CA LYS A 576 9.60 -8.46 28.49
C LYS A 576 9.78 -7.61 29.73
N ASP A 577 10.67 -8.02 30.61
CA ASP A 577 11.20 -7.14 31.63
C ASP A 577 12.36 -6.32 31.02
N VAL A 578 12.04 -5.10 30.58
CA VAL A 578 13.01 -4.21 29.93
C VAL A 578 14.15 -3.77 30.86
N SER A 579 14.01 -3.93 32.18
CA SER A 579 15.05 -3.52 33.14
C SER A 579 16.25 -4.46 33.17
N ASN A 580 16.04 -5.73 32.81
CA ASN A 580 17.07 -6.78 32.84
C ASN A 580 17.08 -7.67 31.58
N GLY A 581 16.21 -7.39 30.61
CA GLY A 581 16.11 -8.10 29.33
C GLY A 581 15.43 -9.46 29.39
N THR A 582 14.86 -9.86 30.54
CA THR A 582 14.22 -11.17 30.71
C THR A 582 12.93 -11.26 29.90
N LEU A 583 12.80 -12.32 29.10
CA LEU A 583 11.61 -12.61 28.32
C LEU A 583 10.73 -13.65 29.02
N TYR A 584 9.41 -13.49 28.93
CA TYR A 584 8.42 -14.43 29.42
C TYR A 584 7.48 -14.86 28.30
N TYR A 585 7.22 -16.17 28.20
CA TYR A 585 6.20 -16.77 27.35
C TYR A 585 5.07 -17.34 28.23
N GLU A 586 3.87 -16.78 28.09
CA GLU A 586 2.69 -17.14 28.90
C GLU A 586 2.98 -17.18 30.42
N GLY A 587 3.79 -16.23 30.89
CA GLY A 587 4.18 -16.10 32.30
C GLY A 587 5.37 -16.96 32.74
N LYS A 588 5.88 -17.84 31.88
CA LYS A 588 7.10 -18.63 32.13
C LYS A 588 8.32 -17.90 31.60
N LYS A 589 9.38 -17.81 32.40
CA LYS A 589 10.66 -17.25 31.95
C LYS A 589 11.18 -18.09 30.78
N VAL A 590 11.60 -17.42 29.71
CA VAL A 590 12.24 -18.07 28.56
C VAL A 590 13.73 -18.23 28.86
N GLU A 591 14.23 -19.46 28.77
CA GLU A 591 15.65 -19.76 28.83
C GLU A 591 16.09 -20.38 27.50
N ILE A 592 17.25 -19.96 27.00
CA ILE A 592 17.95 -20.58 25.88
C ILE A 592 19.19 -21.27 26.43
N ALA A 593 19.57 -22.40 25.85
CA ALA A 593 20.82 -23.05 26.20
C ALA A 593 21.98 -22.05 26.04
N GLN A 594 22.93 -22.02 26.98
CA GLN A 594 24.15 -21.25 26.79
C GLN A 594 25.04 -21.99 25.79
N ALA A 595 25.67 -21.26 24.87
CA ALA A 595 26.68 -21.83 23.99
C ALA A 595 27.75 -22.53 24.85
N ALA A 596 28.06 -23.78 24.52
CA ALA A 596 29.23 -24.44 25.11
C ALA A 596 30.47 -23.66 24.64
N ASP A 597 31.19 -23.08 25.59
CA ASP A 597 32.44 -22.32 25.36
C ASP A 597 33.50 -23.12 24.58
#